data_AF-A0A0K9XGZ3-F1
#
_entry.id   AF-A0A0K9XGZ3-F1
#
_cell.length_a   1.000
_cell.length_b   1.000
_cell.length_c   1.000
_cell.angle_alpha   90.00
_cell.angle_beta   90.00
_cell.angle_gamma   90.00
#
_symmetry.space_group_name_H-M   'P 1'
#
loop_
_entity.id
_entity.type
_entity.pdbx_description
1 polymer ?
#
loop_
_entity_poly.entity_id
_entity_poly.type
_entity_poly.pdbx_seq_one_letter_code
_entity_poly.pdbx_strand_id
1 'polypeptide(L)' 'MVSRRGSSAGPDPVALIEIDLYGELMIAATGAAEERLSPDRIDEVLRVVRSRRPGASGDGDV' A
#
# COMPACT_ATOMS: atom_id res chain seq x y z
N MET A 1 20.20 5.10 -20.10
CA MET A 1 20.04 6.43 -19.46
C MET A 1 18.68 6.96 -19.86
N VAL A 2 17.75 7.11 -18.91
CA VAL A 2 16.46 7.75 -19.24
C VAL A 2 16.71 9.24 -19.44
N SER A 3 16.41 9.74 -20.63
CA SER A 3 16.60 11.15 -20.97
C SER A 3 15.57 11.97 -20.19
N ARG A 4 16.04 12.65 -19.14
CA ARG A 4 15.23 13.61 -18.38
C ARG A 4 15.16 14.92 -19.18
N ARG A 5 14.42 14.91 -20.30
CA ARG A 5 14.05 16.15 -20.99
C ARG A 5 12.94 16.80 -20.19
N GLY A 6 13.30 17.88 -19.49
CA GLY A 6 12.40 18.62 -18.63
C GLY A 6 11.23 19.27 -19.38
N SER A 7 10.10 19.35 -18.70
CA SER A 7 9.32 20.60 -18.72
C SER A 7 9.74 21.37 -17.48
N SER A 8 10.19 22.61 -17.64
CA SER A 8 10.68 23.49 -16.58
C SER A 8 9.56 24.07 -15.70
N ALA A 9 8.42 23.39 -15.60
CA ALA A 9 7.39 23.69 -14.62
C ALA A 9 7.58 22.71 -13.47
N GLY A 10 7.56 23.20 -12.23
CA GLY A 10 7.62 22.34 -11.05
C GLY A 10 6.49 21.31 -11.01
N PRO A 11 6.42 20.50 -9.95
CA PRO A 11 5.30 19.58 -9.75
C PRO A 11 3.96 20.32 -9.85
N ASP A 12 2.96 19.68 -10.45
CA ASP A 12 1.60 20.23 -10.57
C ASP A 12 1.03 20.51 -9.16
N PRO A 13 0.65 21.76 -8.84
CA PRO A 13 0.13 22.10 -7.52
C PRO A 13 -1.16 21.34 -7.16
N VAL A 14 -1.99 20.98 -8.15
CA VAL A 14 -3.20 20.17 -7.90
C VAL A 14 -2.81 18.77 -7.45
N ALA A 15 -1.89 18.13 -8.19
CA ALA A 15 -1.36 16.81 -7.82
C ALA A 15 -0.72 16.79 -6.43
N LEU A 16 -0.03 17.87 -6.02
CA LEU A 16 0.54 17.96 -4.68
C LEU A 16 -0.54 17.97 -3.58
N ILE A 17 -1.60 18.75 -3.77
CA ILE A 17 -2.73 18.79 -2.84
C ILE A 17 -3.43 17.43 -2.77
N GLU A 18 -3.59 16.75 -3.91
CA GLU A 18 -4.18 15.42 -3.94
C GLU A 18 -3.33 14.39 -3.19
N ILE A 19 -2.01 14.43 -3.35
CA ILE A 19 -1.09 13.54 -2.61
C ILE A 19 -1.25 13.74 -1.10
N ASP A 20 -1.27 14.99 -0.63
CA ASP A 20 -1.44 15.29 0.79
C ASP A 20 -2.80 14.77 1.30
N LEU A 21 -3.88 15.00 0.54
CA LEU A 21 -5.21 14.50 0.89
C LEU A 21 -5.26 12.96 0.96
N TYR A 22 -4.72 12.27 -0.04
CA TYR A 22 -4.71 10.81 -0.06
C TYR A 22 -3.82 10.22 1.05
N GLY A 23 -2.74 10.91 1.42
CA GLY A 23 -1.91 10.54 2.56
C GLY A 23 -2.70 10.52 3.87
N GLU A 24 -3.43 11.61 4.14
CA GLU A 24 -4.28 11.72 5.34
C GLU A 24 -5.40 10.66 5.35
N LEU A 25 -6.04 10.42 4.21
CA LEU A 25 -7.08 9.39 4.10
C LEU A 25 -6.55 7.98 4.34
N MET A 26 -5.34 7.66 3.87
CA MET A 26 -4.73 6.35 4.10
C MET A 26 -4.41 6.12 5.58
N ILE A 27 -3.91 7.14 6.28
CA ILE A 27 -3.68 7.09 7.73
C ILE A 27 -5.02 6.91 8.47
N ALA A 28 -6.01 7.73 8.15
CA ALA A 28 -7.34 7.64 8.75
C ALA A 28 -7.97 6.25 8.54
N ALA A 29 -7.85 5.69 7.34
CA ALA A 29 -8.32 4.34 7.03
C ALA A 29 -7.60 3.26 7.86
N THR A 30 -6.29 3.37 8.08
CA THR A 30 -5.55 2.40 8.91
C THR A 30 -5.92 2.43 10.39
N GLY A 31 -6.41 3.57 10.88
CA GLY A 31 -6.88 3.75 12.26
C GLY A 31 -8.38 3.54 12.45
N ALA A 32 -9.15 3.43 11.37
CA ALA A 32 -10.58 3.13 11.43
C ALA A 32 -10.81 1.73 12.02
N ALA A 33 -11.89 1.56 12.78
CA ALA A 33 -12.24 0.29 13.43
C ALA A 33 -12.78 -0.78 12.47
N GLU A 34 -12.55 -0.61 11.17
CA GLU A 34 -12.92 -1.57 10.13
C GLU A 34 -12.12 -2.87 10.32
N GLU A 35 -12.73 -4.00 9.99
CA GLU A 35 -12.05 -5.29 10.06
C GLU A 35 -10.92 -5.32 9.02
N ARG A 36 -9.70 -5.65 9.47
CA ARG A 36 -8.58 -5.86 8.55
C ARG A 36 -8.93 -6.98 7.58
N LEU A 37 -8.65 -6.77 6.30
CA LEU A 37 -8.78 -7.84 5.31
C LEU A 37 -8.00 -9.08 5.75
N SER A 38 -8.59 -10.26 5.55
CA SER A 38 -7.89 -11.51 5.78
C SER A 38 -6.68 -11.62 4.84
N PRO A 39 -5.59 -12.30 5.25
CA PRO A 39 -4.41 -12.48 4.39
C PRO A 39 -4.75 -13.05 3.01
N ASP A 40 -5.68 -14.00 2.94
CA ASP A 40 -6.16 -14.60 1.70
C ASP A 40 -6.81 -13.57 0.77
N ARG A 41 -7.61 -12.65 1.32
CA ARG A 41 -8.25 -11.56 0.57
C ARG A 41 -7.23 -10.50 0.13
N ILE A 42 -6.21 -10.24 0.95
CA ILE A 42 -5.10 -9.35 0.59
C ILE A 42 -4.33 -9.94 -0.60
N ASP A 43 -3.98 -11.23 -0.56
CA ASP A 43 -3.29 -11.91 -1.66
C ASP A 43 -4.11 -11.87 -2.97
N GLU A 44 -5.44 -12.07 -2.87
CA GLU A 44 -6.35 -11.96 -4.00
C GLU A 44 -6.35 -10.55 -4.62
N VAL A 45 -6.50 -9.51 -3.79
CA VAL A 45 -6.51 -8.11 -4.23
C VAL A 45 -5.18 -7.71 -4.85
N LEU A 46 -4.08 -8.10 -4.21
CA LEU A 46 -2.72 -7.82 -4.70
C LEU A 46 -2.30 -8.74 -5.86
N ARG A 47 -3.15 -9.71 -6.23
CA ARG A 47 -2.85 -10.73 -7.25
C ARG A 47 -1.53 -11.45 -6.97
N VAL A 48 -1.19 -11.63 -5.70
CA VAL A 48 -0.01 -12.39 -5.29
C VAL A 48 -0.34 -13.86 -5.44
N VAL A 49 0.26 -14.53 -6.42
CA VAL A 49 0.26 -16.00 -6.44
C VAL A 49 1.00 -16.46 -5.20
N ARG A 50 0.28 -17.01 -4.20
CA ARG A 50 0.84 -17.44 -2.92
C ARG A 50 2.08 -18.31 -3.13
N SER A 51 3.25 -17.70 -3.05
CA SER A 51 4.50 -18.41 -2.79
C SER A 51 4.56 -18.64 -1.27
N ARG A 52 3.56 -19.35 -0.73
CA ARG A 52 3.47 -19.67 0.69
C ARG A 52 4.70 -20.51 1.03
N ARG A 53 5.70 -19.92 1.69
CA ARG A 53 6.76 -20.73 2.32
C ARG A 53 6.07 -21.67 3.31
N PRO A 54 6.26 -22.99 3.21
CA PRO A 54 5.76 -23.90 4.22
C PRO A 54 6.60 -23.68 5.48
N GLY A 55 5.99 -23.26 6.59
CA GLY A 55 6.65 -23.35 7.91
C GLY A 55 6.70 -22.11 8.81
N ALA A 56 5.73 -21.20 8.76
CA ALA A 56 5.54 -20.23 9.84
C ALA A 56 4.21 -20.47 10.56
N SER A 57 4.05 -21.69 11.06
CA SER A 57 3.06 -22.01 12.11
C SER A 57 3.88 -22.47 13.31
N GLY A 58 4.51 -21.52 14.00
CA GLY A 58 5.06 -21.74 15.32
C GLY A 58 3.97 -21.39 16.33
N ASP A 59 3.15 -22.38 16.69
CA ASP A 59 2.40 -22.36 17.94
C ASP A 59 3.43 -22.14 19.06
N GLY A 60 3.38 -20.97 19.68
CA GLY A 60 4.10 -20.64 20.89
C GLY A 60 3.19 -20.79 22.09
N ASP A 61 2.74 -22.01 22.36
CA ASP A 61 2.13 -22.41 23.64
C ASP A 61 3.04 -23.47 24.29
N VAL A 62 3.89 -23.01 25.23
CA VAL A 62 4.48 -23.81 26.33
C VAL A 62 4.57 -22.91 27.56
#